data_AF-A6JIW0-F1
#
_entry.id   AF-A6JIW0-F1
#
_cell.length_a   1.000
_cell.length_b   1.000
_cell.length_c   1.000
_cell.angle_alpha   90.00
_cell.angle_beta   90.00
_cell.angle_gamma   90.00
#
_symmetry.space_group_name_H-M   'P 1'
#
loop_
_entity.id
_entity.type
_entity.pdbx_description
1 polymer ?
#
loop_
_entity_poly.entity_id
_entity_poly.type
_entity_poly.pdbx_seq_one_letter_code
_entity_poly.pdbx_strand_id
1 'polypeptide(L)'
;MRIKPHQSQHIGEMSFLQHSRCECRPKKDRTKPENHCEPCSERRKHLFVQDPQTCKCSCKNTDSRCKARQLELNERTCRCDKPRR
;
A
#
# COMPACT_ATOMS: atom_id res chain seq x y z
N MET A 1 -16.73 15.03 -25.32
CA MET A 1 -15.96 15.01 -26.59
C MET A 1 -14.64 14.30 -26.33
N ARG A 2 -14.30 13.27 -27.11
CA ARG A 2 -13.08 12.46 -26.89
C ARG A 2 -12.06 12.80 -27.97
N ILE A 3 -11.16 13.73 -27.64
CA ILE A 3 -10.11 14.18 -28.56
C ILE A 3 -9.00 13.12 -28.53
N LYS A 4 -8.76 12.46 -29.67
CA LYS A 4 -7.54 11.67 -29.87
C LYS A 4 -6.42 12.65 -30.22
N PRO A 5 -5.39 12.84 -29.38
CA PRO A 5 -4.26 13.66 -29.78
C PRO A 5 -3.57 12.99 -30.96
N HIS A 6 -3.51 13.71 -32.08
CA HIS A 6 -2.57 13.43 -33.17
C HIS A 6 -1.17 13.45 -32.54
N GLN A 7 -0.31 12.46 -32.83
CA GLN A 7 1.07 12.50 -32.35
C GLN A 7 1.72 13.78 -32.91
N SER A 8 1.83 14.78 -32.05
CA SER A 8 2.44 16.05 -32.36
C SER A 8 3.95 15.81 -32.38
N GLN A 9 4.58 15.99 -33.53
CA GLN A 9 6.05 15.89 -33.71
C GLN A 9 6.76 17.17 -33.27
N HIS A 10 6.23 17.90 -32.30
CA HIS A 10 6.86 19.10 -31.78
C HIS A 10 7.62 18.77 -30.51
N ILE A 11 8.89 19.18 -30.46
CA ILE A 11 9.72 19.09 -29.26
C ILE A 11 9.13 20.09 -28.26
N GLY A 12 8.43 19.57 -27.25
CA GLY A 12 7.92 20.37 -26.14
C GLY A 12 9.00 20.54 -25.07
N GLU A 13 9.14 21.75 -24.55
CA GLU A 13 9.98 21.98 -23.37
C GLU A 13 9.37 21.30 -22.13
N MET A 14 10.20 20.59 -21.38
CA MET A 14 9.82 19.93 -20.13
C MET A 14 10.73 20.40 -19.01
N SER A 15 10.17 20.75 -17.86
CA SER A 15 10.94 21.07 -16.65
C SER A 15 11.44 19.79 -15.98
N PHE A 16 12.71 19.74 -15.62
CA PHE A 16 13.31 18.63 -14.88
C PHE A 16 13.67 19.05 -13.46
N LEU A 17 13.58 18.11 -12.52
CA LEU A 17 14.11 18.29 -11.18
C LEU A 17 15.63 18.13 -11.23
N GLN A 18 16.36 19.23 -11.08
CA GLN A 18 17.82 19.23 -10.98
C GLN A 18 18.25 19.47 -9.53
N HIS A 19 19.23 18.71 -9.05
CA HIS A 19 19.89 18.96 -7.77
C HIS A 19 21.25 19.62 -8.01
N SER A 20 21.58 20.67 -7.27
CA SER A 20 22.85 21.42 -7.40
C SER A 20 24.01 20.77 -6.63
N ARG A 21 23.71 19.89 -5.66
CA ARG A 21 24.68 19.24 -4.78
C ARG A 21 24.19 17.85 -4.37
N CYS A 22 25.12 16.96 -4.08
CA CYS A 22 24.85 15.60 -3.59
C CYS A 22 25.66 15.33 -2.32
N GLU A 23 25.13 14.50 -1.43
CA GLU A 23 25.82 14.01 -0.23
C GLU A 23 25.81 12.47 -0.23
N CYS A 24 26.96 11.86 0.06
CA CYS A 24 27.02 10.42 0.29
C CYS A 24 26.40 10.11 1.66
N ARG A 25 25.25 9.43 1.67
CA ARG A 25 24.63 8.93 2.90
C ARG A 25 24.81 7.41 2.99
N PRO A 26 25.23 6.89 4.16
CA PRO A 26 25.27 5.44 4.37
C PRO A 26 23.87 4.87 4.15
N LYS A 27 23.78 3.80 3.34
CA LYS A 27 22.51 3.10 3.14
C LYS A 27 22.07 2.57 4.50
N LYS A 28 20.85 2.93 4.91
CA LYS A 28 20.23 2.32 6.08
C LYS A 28 20.02 0.85 5.74
N ASP A 29 20.78 -0.03 6.40
CA ASP A 29 20.59 -1.47 6.28
C ASP A 29 19.15 -1.75 6.71
N ARG A 30 18.30 -2.06 5.73
CA ARG A 30 16.94 -2.53 5.99
C ARG A 30 17.09 -4.03 6.23
N THR A 31 17.73 -4.39 7.33
CA THR A 31 17.71 -5.75 7.85
C THR A 31 16.26 -5.99 8.19
N LYS A 32 15.52 -6.54 7.22
CA LYS A 32 14.14 -6.94 7.42
C LYS A 32 14.24 -7.98 8.52
N PRO A 33 13.61 -7.77 9.70
CA PRO A 33 13.65 -8.79 10.74
C PRO A 33 13.23 -10.10 10.07
N GLU A 34 14.06 -11.13 10.23
CA GLU A 34 13.75 -12.45 9.75
C GLU A 34 12.50 -12.90 10.51
N ASN A 35 11.35 -12.75 9.87
CA ASN A 35 10.09 -13.17 10.45
C ASN A 35 10.00 -14.66 10.19
N HIS A 36 10.10 -15.46 11.25
CA HIS A 36 9.95 -16.92 11.21
C HIS A 36 8.51 -17.35 10.91
N CYS A 37 7.56 -16.41 10.90
CA CYS A 37 6.16 -16.67 10.64
C CYS A 37 5.82 -16.65 9.15
N GLU A 38 4.93 -17.55 8.75
CA GLU A 38 4.29 -17.52 7.43
C GLU A 38 3.46 -16.24 7.24
N PRO A 39 3.42 -15.66 6.03
CA PRO A 39 2.66 -14.45 5.76
C PRO A 39 1.15 -14.69 5.86
N CYS A 40 0.42 -13.81 6.56
CA CYS A 40 -1.03 -13.86 6.71
C CYS A 40 -1.85 -13.90 5.40
N SER A 41 -1.30 -13.39 4.30
CA SER A 41 -1.94 -13.37 2.98
C SER A 41 -0.88 -13.18 1.92
N GLU A 42 -0.97 -13.86 0.78
CA GLU A 42 -0.01 -13.66 -0.32
C GLU A 42 -0.13 -12.27 -0.95
N ARG A 43 -1.36 -11.86 -1.31
CA ARG A 43 -1.62 -10.61 -2.04
C ARG A 43 -1.79 -9.39 -1.15
N ARG A 44 -2.33 -9.54 0.07
CA ARG A 44 -2.85 -8.41 0.87
C ARG A 44 -2.14 -8.22 2.21
N LYS A 45 -0.85 -8.57 2.31
CA LYS A 45 -0.01 -8.46 3.53
C LYS A 45 -0.16 -7.13 4.26
N HIS A 46 -0.28 -6.02 3.53
CA HIS A 46 -0.35 -4.68 4.11
C HIS A 46 -1.63 -4.40 4.92
N LEU A 47 -2.70 -5.19 4.77
CA LEU A 47 -3.97 -5.03 5.51
C LEU A 47 -3.98 -5.78 6.85
N PHE A 48 -3.03 -6.70 7.04
CA PHE A 48 -2.92 -7.51 8.24
C PHE A 48 -1.81 -6.98 9.15
N VAL A 49 -1.97 -7.24 10.44
CA VAL A 49 -0.92 -7.15 11.47
C VAL A 49 -0.66 -8.57 11.94
N GLN A 50 0.61 -8.95 11.98
CA GLN A 50 1.02 -10.24 12.50
C GLN A 50 1.70 -10.05 13.85
N ASP A 51 1.25 -10.82 14.83
CA ASP A 51 1.91 -10.91 16.12
C ASP A 51 3.23 -11.69 15.96
N PRO A 52 4.39 -11.12 16.31
CA PRO A 52 5.69 -11.74 16.05
C PRO A 52 6.04 -12.89 16.99
N GLN A 53 5.31 -13.08 18.09
CA GLN A 53 5.54 -14.18 19.04
C GLN A 53 4.62 -15.38 18.77
N THR A 54 3.40 -15.12 18.30
CA THR A 54 2.36 -16.14 18.11
C THR A 54 2.00 -16.40 16.66
N CYS A 55 2.57 -15.62 15.74
CA CYS A 55 2.25 -15.61 14.30
C CYS A 55 0.78 -15.36 13.96
N LYS A 56 -0.06 -14.96 14.94
CA LYS A 56 -1.48 -14.70 14.74
C LYS A 56 -1.69 -13.46 13.88
N CYS A 57 -2.64 -13.58 12.96
CA CYS A 57 -2.99 -12.52 12.02
C CYS A 57 -4.25 -11.80 12.48
N SER A 58 -4.20 -10.47 12.50
CA SER A 58 -5.33 -9.60 12.80
C SER A 58 -5.45 -8.50 11.75
N CYS A 59 -6.62 -7.87 11.66
CA CYS A 59 -6.85 -6.79 10.70
C CYS A 59 -6.35 -5.44 11.23
N LYS A 60 -5.72 -4.64 10.35
CA LYS A 60 -5.41 -3.23 10.67
C LYS A 60 -6.67 -2.38 10.81
N ASN A 61 -7.71 -2.71 10.05
CA ASN A 61 -9.00 -2.06 10.16
C ASN A 61 -9.80 -2.68 11.30
N THR A 62 -10.48 -1.84 12.07
CA THR A 62 -11.45 -2.26 13.08
C THR A 62 -12.86 -2.22 12.51
N ASP A 63 -13.75 -3.01 13.10
CA ASP A 63 -15.18 -3.01 12.76
C ASP A 63 -15.80 -1.60 12.91
N SER A 64 -15.48 -0.90 14.00
CA SER A 64 -15.91 0.48 14.25
C SER A 64 -15.51 1.44 13.13
N ARG A 65 -14.30 1.29 12.58
CA ARG A 65 -13.80 2.13 11.47
C ARG A 65 -14.52 1.83 10.16
N CYS A 66 -14.86 0.57 9.90
CA CYS A 66 -15.66 0.21 8.72
C CYS A 66 -17.10 0.71 8.87
N LYS A 67 -17.71 0.56 10.04
CA LYS A 67 -19.07 1.06 10.36
C LYS A 67 -19.20 2.57 10.22
N ALA A 68 -18.19 3.34 10.63
CA ALA A 68 -18.15 4.80 10.40
C ALA A 68 -18.23 5.19 8.92
N ARG A 69 -17.89 4.25 8.02
CA ARG A 69 -17.97 4.41 6.56
C ARG A 69 -19.18 3.71 5.95
N GLN A 70 -20.11 3.21 6.76
CA GLN A 70 -21.28 2.44 6.34
C GLN A 70 -20.90 1.15 5.58
N LEU A 71 -19.81 0.52 6.01
CA LEU A 71 -19.27 -0.73 5.47
C LEU A 71 -19.11 -1.76 6.58
N GLU A 72 -18.92 -3.03 6.22
CA GLU A 72 -18.67 -4.13 7.16
C GLU A 72 -17.24 -4.66 7.01
N LEU A 73 -16.58 -4.96 8.12
CA LEU A 73 -15.24 -5.53 8.10
C LEU A 73 -15.31 -7.01 7.73
N ASN A 74 -14.65 -7.36 6.63
CA ASN A 74 -14.43 -8.74 6.24
C ASN A 74 -13.14 -9.26 6.88
N GLU A 75 -13.26 -10.03 7.96
CA GLU A 75 -12.11 -10.54 8.73
C GLU A 75 -11.16 -11.43 7.91
N ARG A 76 -11.67 -12.10 6.85
CA ARG A 76 -10.83 -12.93 5.98
C ARG A 76 -9.93 -12.11 5.06
N THR A 77 -10.33 -10.89 4.72
CA THR A 77 -9.59 -10.06 3.77
C THR A 77 -9.12 -8.71 4.32
N CYS A 78 -9.53 -8.38 5.55
CA CYS A 78 -9.34 -7.13 6.26
C CYS A 78 -9.79 -5.88 5.48
N ARG A 79 -10.79 -6.05 4.60
CA ARG A 79 -11.42 -4.97 3.85
C ARG A 79 -12.73 -4.55 4.51
N CYS A 80 -13.02 -3.25 4.40
CA CYS A 80 -14.36 -2.76 4.63
C CYS A 80 -15.13 -2.93 3.31
N ASP A 81 -16.00 -3.94 3.24
CA ASP A 81 -16.79 -4.25 2.05
C ASP A 81 -18.23 -3.74 2.24
N LYS A 82 -18.97 -3.56 1.12
CA LYS A 82 -20.39 -3.18 1.21
C LYS A 82 -21.18 -4.35 1.82
N PRO A 83 -22.18 -4.08 2.69
CA PRO A 83 -23.05 -5.12 3.22
C PRO A 83 -23.68 -5.89 2.05
N ARG A 84 -23.61 -7.21 2.08
CA ARG A 84 -24.32 -8.05 1.12
C ARG A 84 -25.79 -8.07 1.52
N ARG A 85 -26.55 -7.09 1.01
CA ARG A 85 -28.00 -7.01 1.12
C ARG A 85 -28.65 -7.57 -0.14
#